data_AF-A0A359AXN2-F1
#
_entry.id   AF-A0A359AXN2-F1
#
_cell.length_a   1.000
_cell.length_b   1.000
_cell.length_c   1.000
_cell.angle_alpha   90.00
_cell.angle_beta   90.00
_cell.angle_gamma   90.00
#
_symmetry.space_group_name_H-M   'P 1'
#
loop_
_entity.id
_entity.type
_entity.pdbx_description
1 polymer ?
#
loop_
_entity_poly.entity_id
_entity_poly.type
_entity_poly.pdbx_seq_one_letter_code
_entity_poly.pdbx_strand_id
1 'polypeptide(L)'
;HAGDLNNWHWKDEVPKEEALTYENNFLCELELLAERSGRLYLAMFPIDPRLGREYLRGAGQFVRRIRTDYFLPMHFSGRYDLANAFGPVAAKYDCRYLDVMRRGQSFVL
;
A
#
# COMPACT_ATOMS: atom_id res chain seq x y z
N HIS A 1 -6.78 -5.41 -7.20
CA HIS A 1 -5.52 -6.02 -6.71
C HIS A 1 -4.36 -5.28 -7.37
N ALA A 2 -3.37 -4.81 -6.61
CA ALA A 2 -2.32 -3.92 -7.11
C ALA A 2 -1.30 -4.60 -8.05
N GLY A 3 -1.16 -5.92 -7.97
CA GLY A 3 -0.09 -6.61 -8.69
C GLY A 3 1.25 -6.16 -8.13
N ASP A 4 2.14 -5.66 -9.00
CA ASP A 4 3.44 -5.12 -8.61
C ASP A 4 3.42 -3.60 -8.33
N LEU A 5 2.27 -2.94 -8.46
CA LEU A 5 2.15 -1.51 -8.19
C LEU A 5 2.42 -1.22 -6.71
N ASN A 6 3.58 -0.63 -6.41
CA ASN A 6 3.95 -0.13 -5.10
C ASN A 6 5.07 0.91 -5.24
N ASN A 7 5.25 1.74 -4.20
CA ASN A 7 6.45 2.55 -4.11
C ASN A 7 7.61 1.69 -3.58
N TRP A 8 8.38 1.13 -4.50
CA TRP A 8 9.59 0.33 -4.23
C TRP A 8 10.78 1.21 -3.82
N HIS A 9 10.57 2.10 -2.85
CA HIS A 9 11.57 3.05 -2.37
C HIS A 9 12.65 2.35 -1.51
N TRP A 10 13.52 1.55 -2.15
CA TRP A 10 14.62 0.80 -1.55
C TRP A 10 15.77 1.70 -1.06
N LYS A 11 15.45 2.78 -0.33
CA LYS A 11 16.40 3.83 0.06
C LYS A 11 17.62 3.34 0.87
N ASP A 12 17.47 2.20 1.52
CA ASP A 12 18.50 1.61 2.37
C ASP A 12 19.38 0.61 1.57
N GLU A 13 19.02 0.28 0.32
CA GLU A 13 19.73 -0.68 -0.54
C GLU A 13 20.32 -0.05 -1.81
N VAL A 14 19.70 1.01 -2.35
CA VAL A 14 20.11 1.65 -3.61
C VAL A 14 20.50 3.11 -3.41
N PRO A 15 21.27 3.72 -4.33
CA PRO A 15 21.55 5.15 -4.31
C PRO A 15 20.27 5.99 -4.27
N LYS A 16 20.37 7.19 -3.66
CA LYS A 16 19.22 8.08 -3.50
C LYS A 16 18.54 8.42 -4.81
N GLU A 17 19.29 8.67 -5.90
CA GLU A 17 18.68 8.98 -7.20
C GLU A 17 17.85 7.81 -7.75
N GLU A 18 18.30 6.57 -7.51
CA GLU A 18 17.59 5.36 -7.93
C GLU A 18 16.31 5.16 -7.12
N ALA A 19 16.36 5.32 -5.79
CA ALA A 19 15.18 5.27 -4.94
C ALA A 19 14.12 6.34 -5.31
N LEU A 20 14.58 7.54 -5.69
CA LEU A 20 13.70 8.61 -6.19
C LEU A 20 13.11 8.27 -7.56
N THR A 21 13.84 7.55 -8.41
CA THR A 21 13.32 7.06 -9.69
C THR A 21 12.18 6.07 -9.48
N TYR A 22 12.33 5.12 -8.54
CA TYR A 22 11.23 4.20 -8.18
C TYR A 22 9.99 4.95 -7.68
N GLU A 23 10.19 5.97 -6.84
CA GLU A 23 9.08 6.78 -6.35
C GLU A 23 8.40 7.56 -7.47
N ASN A 24 9.15 8.20 -8.36
CA ASN A 24 8.58 8.95 -9.49
C ASN A 24 7.78 8.03 -10.42
N ASN A 25 8.32 6.86 -10.75
CA ASN A 25 7.63 5.88 -11.59
C ASN A 25 6.30 5.44 -10.94
N PHE A 26 6.33 5.13 -9.64
CA PHE A 26 5.12 4.78 -8.90
C PHE A 26 4.09 5.91 -8.88
N LEU A 27 4.52 7.15 -8.61
CA LEU A 27 3.61 8.30 -8.56
C LEU A 27 2.97 8.58 -9.92
N CYS A 28 3.72 8.47 -11.02
CA CYS A 28 3.17 8.60 -12.37
C CYS A 28 2.06 7.57 -12.63
N GLU A 29 2.30 6.29 -12.33
CA GLU A 29 1.28 5.24 -12.50
C GLU A 29 0.08 5.42 -11.57
N LEU A 30 0.31 5.89 -10.34
CA LEU A 30 -0.75 6.21 -9.38
C LEU A 30 -1.67 7.32 -9.91
N GLU A 31 -1.11 8.37 -10.51
CA GLU A 31 -1.88 9.45 -11.11
C GLU A 31 -2.72 8.95 -12.29
N LEU A 32 -2.12 8.18 -13.21
CA LEU A 32 -2.83 7.57 -14.34
C LEU A 32 -3.98 6.65 -13.89
N LEU A 33 -3.77 5.88 -12.82
CA LEU A 33 -4.81 5.04 -12.24
C LEU A 33 -5.94 5.89 -11.64
N ALA A 34 -5.60 6.98 -10.96
CA ALA A 34 -6.56 7.84 -10.30
C ALA A 34 -7.42 8.66 -11.28
N GLU A 35 -6.90 8.99 -12.47
CA GLU A 35 -7.68 9.57 -13.56
C GLU A 35 -8.80 8.63 -14.03
N ARG A 36 -8.55 7.31 -13.99
CA ARG A 36 -9.50 6.29 -14.43
C ARG A 36 -10.41 5.77 -13.32
N SER A 37 -10.01 5.98 -12.06
CA SER A 37 -10.65 5.37 -10.89
C SER A 37 -10.83 6.40 -9.77
N GLY A 38 -12.00 7.04 -9.71
CA GLY A 38 -12.30 8.03 -8.66
C GLY A 38 -12.55 7.42 -7.27
N ARG A 39 -12.92 6.14 -7.21
CA ARG A 39 -13.15 5.39 -5.96
C ARG A 39 -12.98 3.89 -6.18
N LEU A 40 -12.38 3.21 -5.22
CA LEU A 40 -12.30 1.75 -5.16
C LEU A 40 -13.07 1.23 -3.96
N TYR A 41 -13.91 0.22 -4.19
CA TYR A 41 -14.60 -0.46 -3.10
C TYR A 41 -13.63 -1.31 -2.27
N LEU A 42 -12.74 -2.07 -2.93
CA LEU A 42 -11.72 -2.87 -2.26
C LEU A 42 -10.39 -2.75 -2.98
N ALA A 43 -9.34 -2.36 -2.26
CA ALA A 43 -7.96 -2.41 -2.71
C ALA A 43 -7.20 -3.53 -1.97
N MET A 44 -6.57 -4.42 -2.73
CA MET A 44 -5.55 -5.32 -2.21
C MET A 44 -4.19 -4.74 -2.60
N PHE A 45 -3.40 -4.31 -1.63
CA PHE A 45 -2.22 -3.49 -1.89
C PHE A 45 -1.03 -3.89 -0.98
N PRO A 46 0.22 -3.88 -1.49
CA PRO A 46 1.40 -4.26 -0.72
C PRO A 46 1.61 -3.42 0.55
N ILE A 47 1.87 -4.12 1.66
CA ILE A 47 2.55 -3.61 2.85
C ILE A 47 3.77 -4.52 2.99
N ASP A 48 4.94 -4.05 2.58
CA ASP A 48 6.11 -4.92 2.38
C ASP A 48 7.25 -4.57 3.36
N PRO A 49 7.37 -5.32 4.48
CA PRO A 49 8.41 -5.11 5.50
C PRO A 49 9.85 -5.10 4.98
N ARG A 50 10.10 -5.64 3.79
CA ARG A 50 11.44 -5.63 3.19
C ARG A 50 11.94 -4.21 2.91
N LEU A 51 11.02 -3.27 2.64
CA LEU A 51 11.32 -1.85 2.40
C LEU A 51 11.78 -1.07 3.66
N GLY A 52 12.09 -1.76 4.76
CA GLY A 52 12.58 -1.15 5.99
C GLY A 52 11.59 -0.13 6.54
N ARG A 53 12.04 1.13 6.71
CA ARG A 53 11.20 2.21 7.24
C ARG A 53 10.15 2.73 6.25
N GLU A 54 10.23 2.35 4.98
CA GLU A 54 9.40 2.88 3.90
C GLU A 54 8.25 1.94 3.53
N TYR A 55 8.09 0.82 4.24
CA TYR A 55 7.10 -0.23 3.94
C TYR A 55 5.64 0.21 3.91
N LEU A 56 5.30 1.35 4.52
CA LEU A 56 3.97 1.96 4.50
C LEU A 56 3.82 3.07 3.45
N ARG A 57 4.92 3.52 2.81
CA ARG A 57 4.94 4.73 1.97
C ARG A 57 4.00 4.60 0.78
N GLY A 58 4.15 3.54 -0.01
CA GLY A 58 3.34 3.33 -1.22
C GLY A 58 1.85 3.21 -0.90
N ALA A 59 1.50 2.42 0.12
CA ALA A 59 0.12 2.29 0.58
C ALA A 59 -0.47 3.62 1.07
N GLY A 60 0.30 4.41 1.82
CA GLY A 60 -0.11 5.73 2.30
C GLY A 60 -0.34 6.72 1.15
N GLN A 61 0.56 6.73 0.16
CA GLN A 61 0.40 7.53 -1.05
C GLN A 61 -0.86 7.11 -1.83
N PHE A 62 -1.11 5.81 -1.95
CA PHE A 62 -2.26 5.25 -2.63
C PHE A 62 -3.60 5.69 -2.01
N VAL A 63 -3.81 5.44 -0.70
CA VAL A 63 -5.08 5.77 -0.03
C VAL A 63 -5.32 7.27 0.08
N ARG A 64 -4.24 8.08 0.10
CA ARG A 64 -4.34 9.54 0.03
C ARG A 64 -4.83 10.01 -1.34
N ARG A 65 -4.46 9.32 -2.41
CA ARG A 65 -4.70 9.76 -3.79
C ARG A 65 -5.98 9.19 -4.40
N ILE A 66 -6.30 7.94 -4.09
CA ILE A 66 -7.47 7.22 -4.60
C ILE A 66 -8.36 6.85 -3.42
N ARG A 67 -9.59 7.39 -3.41
CA ARG A 67 -10.56 7.07 -2.37
C ARG A 67 -10.82 5.56 -2.35
N THR A 68 -10.59 4.94 -1.20
CA THR A 68 -10.69 3.49 -1.05
C THR A 68 -11.59 3.18 0.14
N ASP A 69 -12.62 2.36 -0.04
CA ASP A 69 -13.53 2.01 1.06
C ASP A 69 -12.92 0.95 1.97
N TYR A 70 -12.35 -0.12 1.39
CA TYR A 70 -11.69 -1.21 2.10
C TYR A 70 -10.26 -1.45 1.61
N PHE A 71 -9.34 -1.64 2.54
CA PHE A 71 -7.93 -1.96 2.25
C PHE A 71 -7.57 -3.31 2.85
N LEU A 72 -7.12 -4.23 2.01
CA LEU A 72 -6.60 -5.55 2.40
C LEU A 72 -5.09 -5.59 2.13
N PRO A 73 -4.23 -5.73 3.17
CA PRO A 73 -2.79 -5.81 2.97
C PRO A 73 -2.39 -7.10 2.22
N MET A 74 -1.30 -7.01 1.47
CA MET A 74 -0.56 -8.15 0.91
C MET A 74 0.96 -7.93 1.05
N HIS A 75 1.81 -8.88 0.63
CA HIS A 75 3.29 -8.82 0.67
C HIS A 75 3.97 -8.75 2.06
N PHE A 76 3.25 -8.91 3.15
CA PHE A 76 3.83 -8.81 4.49
C PHE A 76 4.51 -10.09 5.02
N SER A 77 4.60 -11.17 4.22
CA SER A 77 5.34 -12.40 4.56
C SER A 77 5.06 -12.98 5.97
N GLY A 78 3.80 -12.93 6.42
CA GLY A 78 3.40 -13.43 7.75
C GLY A 78 3.69 -12.48 8.92
N ARG A 79 4.25 -11.29 8.66
CA ARG A 79 4.43 -10.20 9.63
C ARG A 79 3.13 -9.42 9.82
N TYR A 80 2.13 -10.06 10.44
CA TYR A 80 0.80 -9.48 10.66
C TYR A 80 0.86 -8.17 11.49
N ASP A 81 1.79 -8.10 12.44
CA ASP A 81 2.07 -6.91 13.25
C ASP A 81 2.41 -5.69 12.38
N LEU A 82 3.32 -5.88 11.42
CA LEU A 82 3.73 -4.83 10.50
C LEU A 82 2.63 -4.50 9.50
N ALA A 83 1.93 -5.52 8.98
CA ALA A 83 0.79 -5.29 8.09
C ALA A 83 -0.25 -4.38 8.77
N ASN A 84 -0.72 -4.77 9.95
CA ASN A 84 -1.83 -4.13 10.65
C ASN A 84 -1.45 -2.75 11.22
N ALA A 85 -0.15 -2.43 11.32
CA ALA A 85 0.32 -1.08 11.66
C ALA A 85 -0.15 0.00 10.65
N PHE A 86 -0.59 -0.38 9.45
CA PHE A 86 -1.16 0.54 8.47
C PHE A 86 -2.58 1.01 8.81
N GLY A 87 -3.33 0.28 9.66
CA GLY A 87 -4.73 0.59 9.98
C GLY A 87 -4.98 2.06 10.38
N PRO A 88 -4.22 2.63 11.33
CA PRO A 88 -4.34 4.04 11.70
C PRO A 88 -4.01 5.03 10.57
N VAL A 89 -3.19 4.64 9.59
CA VAL A 89 -2.91 5.49 8.41
C VAL A 89 -4.09 5.45 7.45
N ALA A 90 -4.64 4.28 7.16
CA ALA A 90 -5.82 4.12 6.32
C ALA A 90 -7.04 4.89 6.87
N ALA A 91 -7.25 4.84 8.20
CA ALA A 91 -8.36 5.52 8.85
C ALA A 91 -8.33 7.06 8.68
N LYS A 92 -7.15 7.67 8.52
CA LYS A 92 -7.02 9.12 8.26
C LYS A 92 -7.58 9.54 6.89
N TYR A 93 -7.79 8.58 6.00
CA TYR A 93 -8.29 8.79 4.64
C TYR A 93 -9.64 8.11 4.41
N ASP A 94 -10.44 7.94 5.49
CA ASP A 94 -11.76 7.28 5.48
C ASP A 94 -11.76 5.87 4.86
N CYS A 95 -10.62 5.18 4.95
CA CYS A 95 -10.42 3.84 4.42
C CYS A 95 -10.47 2.81 5.55
N ARG A 96 -11.37 1.83 5.44
CA ARG A 96 -11.51 0.73 6.41
C ARG A 96 -10.44 -0.32 6.15
N TYR A 97 -9.51 -0.44 7.07
CA TYR A 97 -8.46 -1.45 7.01
C TYR A 97 -9.00 -2.82 7.45
N LEU A 98 -8.63 -3.87 6.72
CA LEU A 98 -9.00 -5.25 7.03
C LEU A 98 -7.84 -5.95 7.74
N ASP A 99 -7.89 -5.96 9.08
CA ASP A 99 -6.86 -6.59 9.91
C ASP A 99 -6.72 -8.09 9.61
N VAL A 100 -5.51 -8.51 9.23
CA VAL A 100 -5.22 -9.92 8.95
C VAL A 100 -4.46 -10.49 10.14
N MET A 101 -4.98 -11.57 10.72
CA MET A 101 -4.42 -12.20 11.92
C MET A 101 -3.92 -13.62 11.66
N ARG A 102 -4.35 -14.24 10.56
CA ARG A 102 -3.98 -15.61 10.18
C ARG A 102 -4.07 -15.86 8.69
N ARG A 103 -3.36 -16.89 8.22
CA ARG A 103 -3.52 -17.42 6.84
C ARG A 103 -4.90 -18.05 6.68
N GLY A 104 -5.51 -17.86 5.52
CA GLY A 104 -6.86 -18.39 5.22
C GLY A 104 -8.00 -17.62 5.90
N GLN A 105 -7.74 -16.42 6.42
CA GLN A 105 -8.79 -15.55 6.95
C GLN A 105 -9.74 -15.08 5.83
N SER A 106 -11.02 -14.92 6.16
CA SER A 106 -12.06 -14.46 5.25
C SER A 106 -12.80 -13.26 5.84
N PHE A 107 -13.34 -12.42 4.97
CA PHE A 107 -14.10 -11.22 5.32
C PHE A 107 -15.43 -11.21 4.56
N VAL A 108 -16.46 -10.64 5.18
CA VAL A 108 -17.75 -10.30 4.55
C VAL A 108 -17.86 -8.78 4.62
N LEU A 109 -18.02 -8.13 3.47
CA LEU A 109 -17.86 -6.67 3.30
C LEU A 109 -19.17 -5.97 2.89
#